data_AF-A0A9P7KAV2-F1
#
_entry.id   AF-A0A9P7KAV2-F1
#
_cell.length_a   1.000
_cell.length_b   1.000
_cell.length_c   1.000
_cell.angle_alpha   90.00
_cell.angle_beta   90.00
_cell.angle_gamma   90.00
#
_symmetry.space_group_name_H-M   'P 1'
#
loop_
_entity.id
_entity.type
_entity.pdbx_description
1 polymer ?
#
loop_
_entity_poly.entity_id
_entity_poly.type
_entity_poly.pdbx_seq_one_letter_code
_entity_poly.pdbx_strand_id
1 'polypeptide(L)'
;MDAARDEEAGMAGDRAGQRSSIPSFLFISFMLFMLTSHNGDEFLARHQYQDALRSLTYQLSNYTSWMNGTSTNYTVLDQDASLLPILETFEIQGNVLDPNQASYYSNLTGFIHGSSNFHNITPTALADNTSTPWNSAAQKYMVGFNETAIEERLGTWNWTASDKLAISIVEKLPTHVNGTTLSDTIALVHGRIELTDSNTKEDFRLEFEGVHFIMNGSIYGIAEPTGHHIDIRLLPSLVPTSAKNETAQLIEPELTARINKLNKLIDAGIVDESTSNDEPVKSSCPFAFYAQIHPMGVPEYLMLELEDEIQKPTGIWTIDPPKLSITGLLVSKECGLMYEVNETEGLRSRTFFRKVTTYAGFAGLVYFTLLILFSRQIERSRTPSGLGRVSRWLFLSQATVDSVSFAGHITFAILAEGRPSISLVAPAFLACMLFVHEAQFSVLVHQIQVPEDAVPAPTPTPAAPVGTPAPLPTSTTPPPPAVPNTETTYPPTPTQSPGPPATPAPTPTRTPAPAPSPDQMSFGAFFVHHVRTDPQARLCMCTAFQ
;
A
#
# COMPACT_ATOMS: atom_id res chain seq x y z
N MET A 1 -28.78 52.32 67.65
CA MET A 1 -27.47 52.24 68.32
C MET A 1 -26.97 50.83 68.06
N ASP A 2 -26.09 50.51 67.13
CA ASP A 2 -25.24 51.32 66.25
C ASP A 2 -24.96 50.53 64.95
N ALA A 3 -24.97 51.28 63.84
CA ALA A 3 -24.12 51.21 62.64
C ALA A 3 -23.81 49.83 61.99
N ALA A 4 -24.43 49.49 60.85
CA ALA A 4 -23.93 49.76 59.47
C ALA A 4 -22.76 48.81 59.06
N ARG A 5 -22.79 48.06 57.95
CA ARG A 5 -23.00 48.57 56.57
C ARG A 5 -22.96 47.40 55.55
N ASP A 6 -23.96 47.40 54.66
CA ASP A 6 -23.99 46.95 53.25
C ASP A 6 -23.52 45.52 52.86
N GLU A 7 -24.46 44.57 52.85
CA GLU A 7 -24.47 43.39 51.96
C GLU A 7 -25.65 43.50 50.97
N GLU A 8 -25.39 43.80 49.70
CA GLU A 8 -26.14 43.31 48.51
C GLU A 8 -25.62 43.97 47.23
N ALA A 9 -25.06 43.17 46.30
CA ALA A 9 -25.34 43.20 44.85
C ALA A 9 -24.39 42.28 44.06
N GLY A 10 -24.92 41.10 43.68
CA GLY A 10 -24.74 40.46 42.37
C GLY A 10 -23.36 39.98 41.91
N MET A 11 -23.18 38.66 41.80
CA MET A 11 -23.14 37.98 40.50
C MET A 11 -23.12 36.46 40.64
N ALA A 12 -23.84 35.80 39.73
CA ALA A 12 -24.01 34.35 39.66
C ALA A 12 -22.67 33.63 39.49
N GLY A 13 -22.34 32.76 40.44
CA GLY A 13 -21.27 31.78 40.27
C GLY A 13 -21.77 30.63 39.40
N ASP A 14 -21.35 30.63 38.14
CA ASP A 14 -21.38 29.44 37.29
C ASP A 14 -20.47 28.37 37.92
N ARG A 15 -21.09 27.46 38.67
CA ARG A 15 -20.48 26.18 39.02
C ARG A 15 -20.38 25.36 37.74
N ALA A 16 -19.22 25.46 37.08
CA ALA A 16 -18.82 24.48 36.07
C ALA A 16 -18.79 23.10 36.73
N GLY A 17 -19.87 22.35 36.54
CA GLY A 17 -19.99 20.97 37.00
C GLY A 17 -18.90 20.14 36.35
N GLN A 18 -17.96 19.68 37.17
CA GLN A 18 -16.98 18.67 36.81
C GLN A 18 -17.74 17.37 36.52
N ARG A 19 -18.15 17.18 35.26
CA ARG A 19 -18.74 15.93 34.78
C ARG A 19 -17.67 14.85 34.88
N SER A 20 -17.90 13.84 35.71
CA SER A 20 -17.03 12.69 35.84
C SER A 20 -16.98 11.95 34.50
N SER A 21 -15.77 11.72 33.98
CA SER A 21 -15.47 11.04 32.70
C SER A 21 -15.55 9.51 32.79
N ILE A 22 -15.84 8.97 33.97
CA ILE A 22 -15.88 7.54 34.28
C ILE A 22 -16.99 6.78 33.51
N PRO A 23 -18.22 7.29 33.34
CA PRO A 23 -19.25 6.55 32.60
C PRO A 23 -18.98 6.52 31.09
N SER A 24 -18.34 7.54 30.52
CA SER A 24 -17.95 7.56 29.11
C SER A 24 -16.83 6.57 28.83
N PHE A 25 -15.83 6.46 29.72
CA PHE A 25 -14.77 5.47 29.58
C PHE A 25 -15.31 4.03 29.71
N LEU A 26 -16.16 3.76 30.70
CA LEU A 26 -16.77 2.42 30.86
C LEU A 26 -17.70 2.05 29.70
N PHE A 27 -18.43 3.02 29.16
CA PHE A 27 -19.27 2.80 27.98
C PHE A 27 -18.42 2.52 26.72
N ILE A 28 -17.32 3.26 26.52
CA ILE A 28 -16.38 3.01 25.42
C ILE A 28 -15.65 1.68 25.60
N SER A 29 -15.22 1.32 26.82
CA SER A 29 -14.60 0.02 27.11
C SER A 29 -15.57 -1.13 26.93
N PHE A 30 -16.85 -0.96 27.29
CA PHE A 30 -17.89 -1.96 27.06
C PHE A 30 -18.24 -2.09 25.58
N MET A 31 -18.33 -0.98 24.84
CA MET A 31 -18.51 -0.99 23.38
C MET A 31 -17.32 -1.65 22.68
N LEU A 32 -16.09 -1.32 23.08
CA LEU A 32 -14.89 -1.98 22.57
C LEU A 32 -14.89 -3.47 22.93
N PHE A 33 -15.24 -3.83 24.16
CA PHE A 33 -15.34 -5.23 24.58
C PHE A 33 -16.38 -6.00 23.75
N MET A 34 -17.57 -5.43 23.56
CA MET A 34 -18.64 -6.03 22.74
C MET A 34 -18.29 -6.07 21.25
N LEU A 35 -17.54 -5.09 20.73
CA LEU A 35 -17.01 -5.09 19.37
C LEU A 35 -15.85 -6.07 19.19
N THR A 36 -15.12 -6.40 20.27
CA THR A 36 -14.02 -7.38 20.25
C THR A 36 -14.47 -8.79 20.65
N SER A 37 -15.63 -8.95 21.30
CA SER A 37 -16.14 -10.25 21.74
C SER A 37 -16.94 -10.94 20.63
N HIS A 38 -16.25 -11.37 19.58
CA HIS A 38 -16.79 -12.12 18.45
C HIS A 38 -16.95 -13.63 18.76
N ASN A 39 -17.67 -13.97 19.83
CA ASN A 39 -17.84 -15.38 20.23
C ASN A 39 -18.63 -16.24 19.21
N GLY A 40 -19.40 -15.63 18.29
CA GLY A 40 -20.20 -16.36 17.30
C GLY A 40 -19.38 -16.90 16.13
N ASP A 41 -18.45 -16.08 15.63
CA ASP A 41 -17.64 -16.43 14.46
C ASP A 41 -16.52 -17.41 14.81
N GLU A 42 -16.09 -17.43 16.08
CA GLU A 42 -15.13 -18.41 16.59
C GLU A 42 -15.63 -19.86 16.41
N PHE A 43 -16.92 -20.12 16.69
CA PHE A 43 -17.48 -21.46 16.51
C PHE A 43 -17.55 -21.86 15.04
N LEU A 44 -17.90 -20.93 14.15
CA LEU A 44 -17.99 -21.18 12.72
C LEU A 44 -16.60 -21.48 12.14
N ALA A 45 -15.61 -20.64 12.45
CA ALA A 45 -14.25 -20.83 11.99
C ALA A 45 -13.60 -22.11 12.56
N ARG A 46 -13.87 -22.43 13.83
CA ARG A 46 -13.42 -23.70 14.43
C ARG A 46 -14.02 -24.90 13.70
N HIS A 47 -15.29 -24.83 13.32
CA HIS A 47 -15.93 -25.89 12.53
C HIS A 47 -15.28 -26.01 11.15
N GLN A 48 -15.03 -24.89 10.46
CA GLN A 48 -14.31 -24.86 9.18
C GLN A 48 -12.91 -25.49 9.29
N TYR A 49 -12.16 -25.19 10.34
CA TYR A 49 -10.86 -25.82 10.58
C TYR A 49 -10.96 -27.30 10.86
N GLN A 50 -11.97 -27.75 11.61
CA GLN A 50 -12.20 -29.18 11.84
C GLN A 50 -12.53 -29.93 10.54
N ASP A 51 -13.32 -29.31 9.66
CA ASP A 51 -13.65 -29.90 8.36
C ASP A 51 -12.45 -29.89 7.41
N ALA A 52 -11.69 -28.80 7.36
CA ALA A 52 -10.43 -28.73 6.62
C ALA A 52 -9.42 -29.77 7.13
N LEU A 53 -9.32 -29.96 8.45
CA LEU A 53 -8.47 -30.99 9.06
C LEU A 53 -8.90 -32.40 8.67
N ARG A 54 -10.21 -32.69 8.71
CA ARG A 54 -10.77 -33.98 8.26
C ARG A 54 -10.46 -34.21 6.79
N SER A 55 -10.65 -33.20 5.95
CA SER A 55 -10.34 -33.24 4.52
C SER A 55 -8.87 -33.54 4.27
N LEU A 56 -7.95 -32.78 4.87
CA LEU A 56 -6.50 -32.99 4.72
C LEU A 56 -6.05 -34.37 5.23
N THR A 57 -6.60 -34.83 6.36
CA THR A 57 -6.28 -36.17 6.91
C THR A 57 -6.73 -37.27 5.95
N TYR A 58 -7.92 -37.12 5.34
CA TYR A 58 -8.41 -38.03 4.32
C TYR A 58 -7.54 -38.00 3.05
N GLN A 59 -7.17 -36.80 2.59
CA GLN A 59 -6.29 -36.62 1.44
C GLN A 59 -4.93 -37.28 1.66
N LEU A 60 -4.31 -37.09 2.83
CA LEU A 60 -3.05 -37.72 3.22
C LEU A 60 -3.18 -39.24 3.23
N SER A 61 -4.22 -39.80 3.88
CA SER A 61 -4.44 -41.25 3.96
C SER A 61 -4.56 -41.90 2.57
N ASN A 62 -5.36 -41.28 1.68
CA ASN A 62 -5.50 -41.73 0.30
C ASN A 62 -4.18 -41.64 -0.47
N TYR A 63 -3.45 -40.54 -0.29
CA TYR A 63 -2.20 -40.29 -0.99
C TYR A 63 -1.09 -41.26 -0.57
N THR A 64 -0.88 -41.44 0.73
CA THR A 64 0.10 -42.39 1.26
C THR A 64 -0.26 -43.84 0.88
N SER A 65 -1.55 -44.17 0.84
CA SER A 65 -2.01 -45.49 0.38
C SER A 65 -1.72 -45.71 -1.11
N TRP A 66 -1.99 -44.71 -1.97
CA TRP A 66 -1.59 -44.74 -3.38
C TRP A 66 -0.07 -44.89 -3.56
N MET A 67 0.73 -44.12 -2.83
CA MET A 67 2.19 -44.21 -2.84
C MET A 67 2.71 -45.60 -2.44
N ASN A 68 2.06 -46.25 -1.47
CA ASN A 68 2.42 -47.59 -1.02
C ASN A 68 1.87 -48.72 -1.92
N GLY A 69 1.13 -48.38 -2.98
CA GLY A 69 0.51 -49.35 -3.89
C GLY A 69 -0.67 -50.12 -3.29
N THR A 70 -1.27 -49.63 -2.19
CA THR A 70 -2.50 -50.23 -1.65
C THR A 70 -3.72 -49.72 -2.41
N SER A 71 -4.80 -50.50 -2.45
CA SER A 71 -6.00 -50.14 -3.23
C SER A 71 -6.65 -48.86 -2.67
N THR A 72 -6.71 -47.81 -3.49
CA THR A 72 -7.43 -46.57 -3.19
C THR A 72 -8.23 -46.11 -4.40
N ASN A 73 -9.19 -45.21 -4.17
CA ASN A 73 -9.91 -44.51 -5.24
C ASN A 73 -9.11 -43.32 -5.82
N TYR A 74 -7.85 -43.12 -5.39
CA TYR A 74 -7.04 -41.99 -5.82
C TYR A 74 -6.01 -42.44 -6.86
N THR A 75 -5.93 -41.70 -7.97
CA THR A 75 -4.95 -41.90 -9.02
C THR A 75 -4.39 -40.56 -9.46
N VAL A 76 -3.08 -40.51 -9.69
CA VAL A 76 -2.42 -39.33 -10.28
C VAL A 76 -2.36 -39.52 -11.79
N LEU A 77 -2.98 -38.61 -12.53
CA LEU A 77 -2.92 -38.60 -13.99
C LEU A 77 -1.48 -38.42 -14.49
N ASP A 78 -1.20 -38.95 -15.67
CA ASP A 78 0.05 -38.65 -16.36
C ASP A 78 -0.03 -37.28 -17.02
N GLN A 79 1.14 -36.66 -17.19
CA GLN A 79 1.27 -35.37 -17.87
C GLN A 79 0.69 -35.47 -19.29
N ASP A 80 -0.08 -34.45 -19.69
CA ASP A 80 -0.61 -34.38 -21.05
C ASP A 80 0.52 -34.20 -22.06
N ALA A 81 0.79 -35.23 -22.85
CA ALA A 81 1.86 -35.23 -23.85
C ALA A 81 1.68 -34.14 -24.93
N SER A 82 0.44 -33.64 -25.13
CA SER A 82 0.17 -32.56 -26.09
C SER A 82 0.62 -31.18 -25.61
N LEU A 83 0.93 -31.03 -24.32
CA LEU A 83 1.41 -29.77 -23.74
C LEU A 83 2.90 -29.54 -23.96
N LEU A 84 3.70 -30.61 -24.04
CA LEU A 84 5.16 -30.52 -24.16
C LEU A 84 5.65 -29.66 -25.34
N PRO A 85 5.09 -29.78 -26.57
CA PRO A 85 5.51 -28.94 -27.69
C PRO A 85 5.17 -27.46 -27.50
N ILE A 86 4.13 -27.14 -26.72
CA ILE A 86 3.81 -25.76 -26.35
C ILE A 86 4.91 -25.22 -25.44
N LEU A 87 5.26 -25.96 -24.39
CA LEU A 87 6.33 -25.56 -23.45
C LEU A 87 7.69 -25.39 -24.13
N GLU A 88 8.00 -26.22 -25.12
CA GLU A 88 9.22 -26.11 -25.93
C GLU A 88 9.24 -24.83 -26.76
N THR A 89 8.10 -24.42 -27.31
CA THR A 89 7.99 -23.18 -28.12
C THR A 89 8.26 -21.92 -27.29
N PHE A 90 7.93 -21.94 -26.00
CA PHE A 90 8.14 -20.82 -25.07
C PHE A 90 9.42 -20.97 -24.23
N GLU A 91 10.31 -21.92 -24.57
CA GLU A 91 11.60 -22.14 -23.88
C GLU A 91 11.46 -22.40 -22.37
N ILE A 92 10.37 -23.03 -21.94
CA ILE A 92 10.09 -23.29 -20.51
C ILE A 92 10.82 -24.55 -19.99
N GLN A 93 11.67 -25.18 -20.81
CA GLN A 93 12.46 -26.35 -20.41
C GLN A 93 13.88 -25.92 -20.04
N GLY A 94 14.17 -25.98 -18.74
CA GLY A 94 15.49 -25.68 -18.21
C GLY A 94 16.53 -26.73 -18.55
N ASN A 95 17.74 -26.28 -18.84
CA ASN A 95 18.89 -27.14 -19.04
C ASN A 95 19.75 -27.18 -17.77
N VAL A 96 20.37 -28.34 -17.51
CA VAL A 96 21.40 -28.45 -16.48
C VAL A 96 22.62 -27.67 -16.93
N LEU A 97 23.06 -26.70 -16.13
CA LEU A 97 24.20 -25.83 -16.43
C LEU A 97 25.51 -26.43 -15.90
N ASP A 98 26.65 -25.94 -16.42
CA ASP A 98 27.96 -26.19 -15.80
C ASP A 98 28.09 -25.31 -14.55
N PRO A 99 28.13 -25.91 -13.34
CA PRO A 99 28.13 -25.16 -12.07
C PRO A 99 29.37 -24.27 -11.90
N ASN A 100 30.43 -24.48 -12.68
CA ASN A 100 31.63 -23.64 -12.63
C ASN A 100 31.51 -22.36 -13.48
N GLN A 101 30.50 -22.25 -14.33
CA GLN A 101 30.33 -21.13 -15.26
C GLN A 101 29.04 -20.37 -15.01
N ALA A 102 27.95 -21.09 -14.75
CA ALA A 102 26.63 -20.51 -14.59
C ALA A 102 25.80 -21.31 -13.60
N SER A 103 24.87 -20.64 -12.93
CA SER A 103 23.92 -21.28 -12.04
C SER A 103 22.56 -20.58 -12.08
N TYR A 104 21.55 -21.27 -11.57
CA TYR A 104 20.25 -20.67 -11.28
C TYR A 104 20.24 -20.12 -9.85
N TYR A 105 19.21 -19.35 -9.51
CA TYR A 105 18.93 -19.01 -8.12
C TYR A 105 18.45 -20.25 -7.38
N SER A 106 19.11 -20.58 -6.26
CA SER A 106 18.67 -21.68 -5.39
C SER A 106 17.50 -21.30 -4.49
N ASN A 107 17.26 -20.01 -4.21
CA ASN A 107 16.10 -19.57 -3.43
C ASN A 107 15.38 -18.36 -4.03
N LEU A 108 14.14 -18.60 -4.44
CA LEU A 108 13.27 -17.64 -5.15
C LEU A 108 12.40 -16.75 -4.26
N THR A 109 12.56 -16.82 -2.94
CA THR A 109 11.67 -16.12 -2.01
C THR A 109 11.72 -14.60 -2.24
N GLY A 110 10.60 -14.02 -2.68
CA GLY A 110 10.54 -12.62 -3.06
C GLY A 110 9.34 -12.27 -3.95
N PHE A 111 9.46 -11.13 -4.62
CA PHE A 111 8.44 -10.57 -5.50
C PHE A 111 9.00 -10.48 -6.91
N ILE A 112 8.22 -10.84 -7.91
CA ILE A 112 8.59 -10.80 -9.33
C ILE A 112 7.52 -9.99 -10.04
N HIS A 113 7.91 -8.96 -10.78
CA HIS A 113 6.99 -8.15 -11.57
C HIS A 113 7.33 -8.33 -13.05
N GLY A 114 6.34 -8.33 -13.93
CA GLY A 114 6.57 -8.37 -15.37
C GLY A 114 5.31 -8.07 -16.17
N SER A 115 5.38 -8.39 -17.46
CA SER A 115 4.24 -8.31 -18.36
C SER A 115 3.64 -9.68 -18.61
N SER A 116 2.35 -9.69 -18.96
CA SER A 116 1.61 -10.88 -19.35
C SER A 116 0.96 -10.67 -20.71
N ASN A 117 1.20 -11.60 -21.64
CA ASN A 117 0.57 -11.60 -22.97
C ASN A 117 -0.55 -12.62 -22.99
N PHE A 118 -1.77 -12.16 -23.26
CA PHE A 118 -2.94 -13.03 -23.37
C PHE A 118 -3.00 -13.74 -24.73
N HIS A 119 -3.25 -15.05 -24.69
CA HIS A 119 -3.53 -15.88 -25.84
C HIS A 119 -4.83 -16.66 -25.63
N ASN A 120 -5.80 -16.42 -26.51
CA ASN A 120 -7.00 -17.22 -26.57
C ASN A 120 -6.71 -18.53 -27.30
N ILE A 121 -6.82 -19.65 -26.60
CA ILE A 121 -6.59 -20.99 -27.14
C ILE A 121 -7.89 -21.79 -27.26
N THR A 122 -9.07 -21.15 -27.28
CA THR A 122 -10.32 -21.87 -27.59
C THR A 122 -10.28 -22.48 -29.00
N PRO A 123 -10.94 -23.63 -29.23
CA PRO A 123 -10.97 -24.27 -30.54
C PRO A 123 -11.38 -23.34 -31.70
N THR A 124 -12.37 -22.47 -31.46
CA THR A 124 -12.80 -21.40 -32.38
C THR A 124 -11.70 -20.39 -32.69
N ALA A 125 -11.06 -19.82 -31.66
CA ALA A 125 -10.00 -18.83 -31.85
C ALA A 125 -8.75 -19.43 -32.55
N LEU A 126 -8.43 -20.68 -32.25
CA LEU A 126 -7.30 -21.39 -32.87
C LEU A 126 -7.53 -21.68 -34.36
N ALA A 127 -8.78 -21.88 -34.79
CA ALA A 127 -9.11 -22.11 -36.19
C ALA A 127 -8.84 -20.86 -37.06
N ASP A 128 -9.01 -19.67 -36.48
CA ASP A 128 -8.83 -18.41 -37.19
C ASP A 128 -7.36 -17.97 -37.28
N ASN A 129 -6.53 -18.31 -36.27
CA ASN A 129 -5.16 -17.82 -36.15
C ASN A 129 -4.07 -18.87 -36.45
N THR A 130 -3.92 -19.26 -37.72
CA THR A 130 -2.92 -20.27 -38.16
C THR A 130 -1.46 -19.78 -38.17
N SER A 131 -1.19 -18.52 -37.85
CA SER A 131 0.12 -17.90 -38.05
C SER A 131 1.13 -18.15 -36.94
N THR A 132 0.69 -18.53 -35.73
CA THR A 132 1.58 -18.68 -34.58
C THR A 132 2.20 -20.09 -34.51
N PRO A 133 3.49 -20.22 -34.14
CA PRO A 133 4.21 -21.50 -34.17
C PRO A 133 3.61 -22.54 -33.20
N TRP A 134 3.07 -22.09 -32.08
CA TRP A 134 2.44 -22.93 -31.06
C TRP A 134 0.98 -23.31 -31.38
N ASN A 135 0.33 -22.72 -32.40
CA ASN A 135 -1.10 -22.94 -32.68
C ASN A 135 -1.43 -24.43 -32.87
N SER A 136 -0.65 -25.13 -33.69
CA SER A 136 -0.91 -26.55 -33.99
C SER A 136 -0.80 -27.46 -32.76
N ALA A 137 0.05 -27.10 -31.80
CA ALA A 137 0.19 -27.81 -30.53
C ALA A 137 -0.98 -27.47 -29.59
N ALA A 138 -1.36 -26.19 -29.50
CA ALA A 138 -2.54 -25.74 -28.74
C ALA A 138 -3.84 -26.39 -29.25
N GLN A 139 -3.98 -26.57 -30.57
CA GLN A 139 -5.14 -27.22 -31.16
C GLN A 139 -5.25 -28.69 -30.72
N LYS A 140 -4.13 -29.40 -30.63
CA LYS A 140 -4.07 -30.78 -30.12
C LYS A 140 -4.37 -30.83 -28.62
N TYR A 141 -3.88 -29.86 -27.86
CA TYR A 141 -4.12 -29.76 -26.43
C TYR A 141 -5.59 -29.56 -26.10
N MET A 142 -6.30 -28.78 -26.91
CA MET A 142 -7.72 -28.43 -26.69
C MET A 142 -8.73 -29.41 -27.29
N VAL A 143 -8.28 -30.54 -27.84
CA VAL A 143 -9.18 -31.55 -28.42
C VAL A 143 -10.15 -32.10 -27.36
N GLY A 144 -11.45 -32.07 -27.67
CA GLY A 144 -12.50 -32.66 -26.85
C GLY A 144 -13.08 -31.76 -25.76
N PHE A 145 -12.65 -30.49 -25.67
CA PHE A 145 -13.21 -29.53 -24.72
C PHE A 145 -14.49 -28.87 -25.25
N ASN A 146 -15.44 -28.65 -24.34
CA ASN A 146 -16.73 -28.02 -24.65
C ASN A 146 -16.63 -26.50 -24.46
N GLU A 147 -16.81 -25.73 -25.54
CA GLU A 147 -16.73 -24.27 -25.51
C GLU A 147 -17.78 -23.62 -24.61
N THR A 148 -18.98 -24.20 -24.50
CA THR A 148 -20.02 -23.64 -23.61
C THR A 148 -19.61 -23.71 -22.13
N ALA A 149 -18.89 -24.77 -21.74
CA ALA A 149 -18.39 -24.91 -20.37
C ALA A 149 -17.20 -23.98 -20.11
N ILE A 150 -16.43 -23.63 -21.15
CA ILE A 150 -15.36 -22.64 -21.08
C ILE A 150 -15.96 -21.25 -20.80
N GLU A 151 -16.98 -20.83 -21.56
CA GLU A 151 -17.61 -19.52 -21.39
C GLU A 151 -18.20 -19.32 -19.99
N GLU A 152 -18.78 -20.36 -19.39
CA GLU A 152 -19.34 -20.29 -18.03
C GLU A 152 -18.26 -20.04 -16.97
N ARG A 153 -17.04 -20.57 -17.16
CA ARG A 153 -15.93 -20.47 -16.18
C ARG A 153 -15.08 -19.22 -16.33
N LEU A 154 -15.01 -18.65 -17.54
CA LEU A 154 -14.28 -17.40 -17.81
C LEU A 154 -14.71 -16.26 -16.87
N GLY A 155 -15.97 -16.26 -16.45
CA GLY A 155 -16.51 -15.30 -15.49
C GLY A 155 -16.60 -13.88 -16.06
N THR A 156 -16.49 -12.88 -15.18
CA THR A 156 -16.63 -11.46 -15.53
C THR A 156 -15.28 -10.76 -15.70
N TRP A 157 -14.16 -11.47 -15.50
CA TRP A 157 -12.82 -10.90 -15.59
C TRP A 157 -12.42 -10.54 -17.03
N ASN A 158 -11.76 -9.40 -17.20
CA ASN A 158 -11.28 -8.94 -18.49
C ASN A 158 -9.88 -9.50 -18.81
N TRP A 159 -9.85 -10.72 -19.31
CA TRP A 159 -8.61 -11.43 -19.66
C TRP A 159 -7.76 -10.67 -20.70
N THR A 160 -8.40 -10.03 -21.69
CA THR A 160 -7.66 -9.38 -22.78
C THR A 160 -6.89 -8.12 -22.38
N ALA A 161 -7.30 -7.44 -21.31
CA ALA A 161 -6.65 -6.21 -20.83
C ALA A 161 -5.66 -6.44 -19.68
N SER A 162 -5.46 -7.70 -19.28
CA SER A 162 -4.54 -8.08 -18.21
C SER A 162 -3.11 -8.17 -18.75
N ASP A 163 -2.39 -7.05 -18.78
CA ASP A 163 -1.05 -6.93 -19.35
C ASP A 163 0.08 -6.86 -18.30
N LYS A 164 -0.28 -6.67 -17.02
CA LYS A 164 0.66 -6.59 -15.90
C LYS A 164 0.50 -7.78 -14.98
N LEU A 165 1.64 -8.29 -14.53
CA LEU A 165 1.75 -9.45 -13.67
C LEU A 165 2.63 -9.13 -12.45
N ALA A 166 2.16 -9.53 -11.27
CA ALA A 166 2.99 -9.62 -10.08
C ALA A 166 2.92 -11.04 -9.50
N ILE A 167 4.06 -11.61 -9.14
CA ILE A 167 4.16 -12.93 -8.51
C ILE A 167 4.88 -12.76 -7.17
N SER A 168 4.26 -13.22 -6.09
CA SER A 168 4.89 -13.37 -4.78
C SER A 168 5.21 -14.84 -4.59
N ILE A 169 6.48 -15.20 -4.39
CA ILE A 169 6.92 -16.59 -4.20
C ILE A 169 7.59 -16.72 -2.83
N VAL A 170 7.22 -17.78 -2.13
CA VAL A 170 7.90 -18.27 -0.93
C VAL A 170 8.39 -19.68 -1.22
N GLU A 171 9.69 -19.87 -1.11
CA GLU A 171 10.32 -21.15 -1.33
C GLU A 171 10.68 -21.81 0.00
N LYS A 172 10.41 -23.11 0.08
CA LYS A 172 10.66 -23.94 1.26
C LYS A 172 11.34 -25.24 0.81
N LEU A 173 12.57 -25.43 1.27
CA LEU A 173 13.27 -26.70 1.15
C LEU A 173 12.56 -27.75 2.04
N PRO A 174 12.20 -28.92 1.49
CA PRO A 174 11.50 -29.94 2.24
C PRO A 174 12.42 -30.54 3.30
N THR A 175 12.00 -30.48 4.57
CA THR A 175 12.71 -31.06 5.71
C THR A 175 11.89 -32.16 6.35
N HIS A 176 12.52 -33.29 6.69
CA HIS A 176 11.92 -34.30 7.55
C HIS A 176 11.54 -33.71 8.92
N VAL A 177 10.64 -34.40 9.62
CA VAL A 177 10.27 -34.10 11.02
C VAL A 177 11.50 -34.05 11.95
N ASN A 178 12.55 -34.79 11.61
CA ASN A 178 13.82 -34.81 12.34
C ASN A 178 14.79 -33.68 11.94
N GLY A 179 14.40 -32.79 11.02
CA GLY A 179 15.21 -31.64 10.57
C GLY A 179 16.22 -31.94 9.46
N THR A 180 16.30 -33.17 8.94
CA THR A 180 17.14 -33.52 7.79
C THR A 180 16.47 -33.12 6.48
N THR A 181 17.21 -32.58 5.50
CA THR A 181 16.66 -32.27 4.18
C THR A 181 16.24 -33.54 3.46
N LEU A 182 15.05 -33.51 2.84
CA LEU A 182 14.47 -34.64 2.09
C LEU A 182 15.01 -34.70 0.67
N SER A 183 15.14 -33.53 0.04
CA SER A 183 15.70 -33.35 -1.29
C SER A 183 16.42 -32.00 -1.30
N ASP A 184 17.64 -32.00 -1.85
CA ASP A 184 18.43 -30.80 -2.08
C ASP A 184 18.28 -30.31 -3.54
N THR A 185 17.52 -31.04 -4.36
CA THR A 185 17.33 -30.81 -5.80
C THR A 185 15.96 -30.21 -6.12
N ILE A 186 14.96 -30.45 -5.29
CA ILE A 186 13.59 -29.95 -5.46
C ILE A 186 13.14 -29.20 -4.20
N ALA A 187 12.76 -27.94 -4.38
CA ALA A 187 12.12 -27.13 -3.36
C ALA A 187 10.61 -27.03 -3.60
N LEU A 188 9.83 -26.91 -2.53
CA LEU A 188 8.40 -26.59 -2.62
C LEU A 188 8.25 -25.07 -2.71
N VAL A 189 7.37 -24.61 -3.60
CA VAL A 189 7.04 -23.19 -3.76
C VAL A 189 5.57 -22.97 -3.46
N HIS A 190 5.28 -21.92 -2.70
CA HIS A 190 3.94 -21.42 -2.46
C HIS A 190 3.93 -19.92 -2.74
N GLY A 191 2.85 -19.40 -3.29
CA GLY A 191 2.84 -18.02 -3.72
C GLY A 191 1.48 -17.51 -4.13
N ARG A 192 1.50 -16.31 -4.70
CA ARG A 192 0.34 -15.63 -5.28
C ARG A 192 0.73 -15.02 -6.60
N ILE A 193 -0.16 -15.11 -7.58
CA ILE A 193 -0.04 -14.50 -8.89
C ILE A 193 -1.17 -13.48 -9.01
N GLU A 194 -0.83 -12.23 -9.29
CA GLU A 194 -1.77 -11.13 -9.47
C GLU A 194 -1.70 -10.63 -10.91
N LEU A 195 -2.85 -10.66 -11.60
CA LEU A 195 -3.05 -10.11 -12.93
C LEU A 195 -3.78 -8.77 -12.78
N THR A 196 -3.23 -7.69 -13.32
CA THR A 196 -3.84 -6.36 -13.24
C THR A 196 -4.42 -5.94 -14.59
N ASP A 197 -5.70 -5.54 -14.61
CA ASP A 197 -6.33 -4.94 -15.80
C ASP A 197 -5.81 -3.51 -15.99
N SER A 198 -5.20 -3.24 -17.15
CA SER A 198 -4.64 -1.92 -17.43
C SER A 198 -5.68 -0.79 -17.58
N ASN A 199 -6.93 -1.12 -17.91
CA ASN A 199 -8.01 -0.14 -18.05
C ASN A 199 -8.63 0.23 -16.70
N THR A 200 -8.98 -0.77 -15.88
CA THR A 200 -9.70 -0.56 -14.62
C THR A 200 -8.78 -0.43 -13.41
N LYS A 201 -7.52 -0.90 -13.51
CA LYS A 201 -6.57 -1.06 -12.40
C LYS A 201 -7.08 -2.01 -11.30
N GLU A 202 -8.04 -2.86 -11.63
CA GLU A 202 -8.42 -3.96 -10.76
C GLU A 202 -7.39 -5.08 -10.85
N ASP A 203 -7.27 -5.83 -9.76
CA ASP A 203 -6.43 -7.02 -9.68
C ASP A 203 -7.29 -8.29 -9.64
N PHE A 204 -6.77 -9.35 -10.27
CA PHE A 204 -7.26 -10.71 -10.17
C PHE A 204 -6.19 -11.59 -9.57
N ARG A 205 -6.53 -12.26 -8.46
CA ARG A 205 -5.58 -13.00 -7.62
C ARG A 205 -5.76 -14.50 -7.80
N LEU A 206 -4.64 -15.16 -8.04
CA LEU A 206 -4.50 -16.60 -8.05
C LEU A 206 -3.56 -17.01 -6.90
N GLU A 207 -3.94 -18.02 -6.13
CA GLU A 207 -3.03 -18.71 -5.22
C GLU A 207 -2.26 -19.75 -6.02
N PHE A 208 -0.97 -19.93 -5.73
CA PHE A 208 -0.09 -20.80 -6.49
C PHE A 208 0.67 -21.75 -5.56
N GLU A 209 0.71 -23.03 -5.90
CA GLU A 209 1.55 -24.03 -5.24
C GLU A 209 2.25 -24.91 -6.26
N GLY A 210 3.51 -25.22 -6.02
CA GLY A 210 4.34 -25.91 -6.99
C GLY A 210 5.65 -26.47 -6.44
N VAL A 211 6.48 -26.90 -7.37
CA VAL A 211 7.85 -27.35 -7.13
C VAL A 211 8.82 -26.57 -8.00
N HIS A 212 9.97 -26.22 -7.43
CA HIS A 212 11.11 -25.60 -8.09
C HIS A 212 12.26 -26.60 -8.12
N PHE A 213 12.76 -26.89 -9.32
CA PHE A 213 13.92 -27.73 -9.54
C PHE A 213 15.19 -26.88 -9.59
N ILE A 214 16.02 -26.98 -8.56
CA ILE A 214 17.16 -26.07 -8.35
C ILE A 214 18.21 -26.24 -9.46
N MET A 215 18.46 -27.46 -9.92
CA MET A 215 19.53 -27.74 -10.89
C MET A 215 19.24 -27.27 -12.32
N ASN A 216 17.97 -27.23 -12.73
CA ASN A 216 17.57 -26.81 -14.07
C ASN A 216 16.82 -25.47 -14.07
N GLY A 217 16.47 -24.92 -12.90
CA GLY A 217 15.77 -23.65 -12.75
C GLY A 217 14.30 -23.67 -13.20
N SER A 218 13.71 -24.85 -13.39
CA SER A 218 12.32 -24.99 -13.83
C SER A 218 11.36 -25.02 -12.64
N ILE A 219 10.19 -24.42 -12.82
CA ILE A 219 9.12 -24.31 -11.82
C ILE A 219 7.84 -24.86 -12.43
N TYR A 220 7.18 -25.74 -11.69
CA TYR A 220 5.92 -26.37 -12.10
C TYR A 220 4.92 -26.24 -10.97
N GLY A 221 3.71 -25.78 -11.24
CA GLY A 221 2.68 -25.80 -10.22
C GLY A 221 1.29 -25.47 -10.71
N ILE A 222 0.37 -25.40 -9.76
CA ILE A 222 -1.06 -25.20 -9.96
C ILE A 222 -1.39 -23.83 -9.39
N ALA A 223 -2.15 -23.05 -10.15
CA ALA A 223 -2.65 -21.76 -9.73
C ALA A 223 -4.18 -21.74 -9.79
N GLU A 224 -4.82 -21.42 -8.68
CA GLU A 224 -6.28 -21.43 -8.51
C GLU A 224 -6.77 -20.05 -8.04
N PRO A 225 -7.97 -19.60 -8.45
CA PRO A 225 -8.56 -18.37 -7.95
C PRO A 225 -8.74 -18.39 -6.43
N THR A 226 -8.63 -17.23 -5.78
CA THR A 226 -8.81 -17.12 -4.33
C THR A 226 -10.15 -17.73 -3.88
N GLY A 227 -10.08 -18.61 -2.87
CA GLY A 227 -11.24 -19.34 -2.34
C GLY A 227 -11.36 -20.78 -2.84
N HIS A 228 -10.60 -21.18 -3.86
CA HIS A 228 -10.45 -22.58 -4.25
C HIS A 228 -9.19 -23.18 -3.59
N HIS A 229 -9.33 -24.37 -3.01
CA HIS A 229 -8.21 -25.07 -2.40
C HIS A 229 -7.39 -25.82 -3.43
N ILE A 230 -6.08 -25.56 -3.47
CA ILE A 230 -5.14 -26.26 -4.34
C ILE A 230 -4.86 -27.66 -3.80
N ASP A 231 -5.08 -28.67 -4.63
CA ASP A 231 -4.73 -30.06 -4.31
C ASP A 231 -3.29 -30.37 -4.73
N ILE A 232 -2.34 -30.21 -3.81
CA ILE A 232 -0.91 -30.47 -4.07
C ILE A 232 -0.59 -31.91 -4.47
N ARG A 233 -1.52 -32.85 -4.25
CA ARG A 233 -1.33 -34.25 -4.66
C ARG A 233 -1.33 -34.40 -6.18
N LEU A 234 -1.77 -33.38 -6.91
CA LEU A 234 -1.75 -33.32 -8.37
C LEU A 234 -0.42 -32.80 -8.93
N LEU A 235 0.46 -32.22 -8.11
CA LEU A 235 1.77 -31.71 -8.57
C LEU A 235 2.63 -32.74 -9.32
N PRO A 236 2.68 -34.04 -8.92
CA PRO A 236 3.43 -35.04 -9.67
C PRO A 236 2.92 -35.28 -11.11
N SER A 237 1.71 -34.84 -11.46
CA SER A 237 1.19 -34.92 -12.83
C SER A 237 1.71 -33.81 -13.75
N LEU A 238 2.23 -32.72 -13.18
CA LEU A 238 2.74 -31.58 -13.95
C LEU A 238 4.22 -31.68 -14.29
N VAL A 239 4.97 -32.43 -13.47
CA VAL A 239 6.43 -32.56 -13.61
C VAL A 239 6.81 -33.63 -14.65
N PRO A 240 8.04 -33.58 -15.20
CA PRO A 240 8.54 -34.64 -16.07
C PRO A 240 8.50 -36.02 -15.40
N THR A 241 8.31 -37.07 -16.19
CA THR A 241 8.19 -38.45 -15.71
C THR A 241 9.38 -38.93 -14.89
N SER A 242 10.59 -38.41 -15.16
CA SER A 242 11.81 -38.70 -14.39
C SER A 242 11.75 -38.21 -12.94
N ALA A 243 11.04 -37.12 -12.68
CA ALA A 243 10.94 -36.48 -11.37
C ALA A 243 9.63 -36.81 -10.63
N LYS A 244 8.65 -37.42 -11.31
CA LYS A 244 7.32 -37.73 -10.76
C LYS A 244 7.39 -38.43 -9.39
N ASN A 245 8.23 -39.45 -9.26
CA ASN A 245 8.35 -40.21 -8.02
C ASN A 245 9.01 -39.41 -6.89
N GLU A 246 10.04 -38.62 -7.21
CA GLU A 246 10.72 -37.77 -6.24
C GLU A 246 9.77 -36.67 -5.74
N THR A 247 9.10 -35.96 -6.66
CA THR A 247 8.07 -34.97 -6.33
C THR A 247 6.97 -35.60 -5.48
N ALA A 248 6.54 -36.83 -5.79
CA ALA A 248 5.49 -37.48 -5.03
C ALA A 248 5.87 -37.74 -3.56
N GLN A 249 7.14 -38.06 -3.28
CA GLN A 249 7.63 -38.25 -1.91
C GLN A 249 7.67 -36.95 -1.09
N LEU A 250 7.74 -35.79 -1.75
CA LEU A 250 7.79 -34.48 -1.07
C LEU A 250 6.41 -33.98 -0.61
N ILE A 251 5.33 -34.49 -1.19
CA ILE A 251 3.96 -34.06 -0.87
C ILE A 251 3.49 -34.57 0.50
N GLU A 252 3.84 -35.80 0.87
CA GLU A 252 3.46 -36.39 2.16
C GLU A 252 3.90 -35.56 3.39
N PRO A 253 5.19 -35.17 3.51
CA PRO A 253 5.64 -34.34 4.64
C PRO A 253 5.01 -32.95 4.63
N GLU A 254 4.70 -32.39 3.45
CA GLU A 254 4.03 -31.09 3.35
C GLU A 254 2.56 -31.16 3.80
N LEU A 255 1.81 -32.18 3.37
CA LEU A 255 0.45 -32.44 3.88
C LEU A 255 0.45 -32.65 5.40
N THR A 256 1.42 -33.41 5.91
CA THR A 256 1.60 -33.64 7.35
C THR A 256 1.90 -32.32 8.08
N ALA A 257 2.74 -31.45 7.50
CA ALA A 257 3.03 -30.14 8.07
C ALA A 257 1.78 -29.24 8.10
N ARG A 258 0.93 -29.26 7.06
CA ARG A 258 -0.35 -28.54 7.03
C ARG A 258 -1.32 -29.03 8.09
N ILE A 259 -1.47 -30.34 8.22
CA ILE A 259 -2.29 -30.97 9.28
C ILE A 259 -1.81 -30.55 10.67
N ASN A 260 -0.50 -30.61 10.91
CA ASN A 260 0.09 -30.21 12.19
C ASN A 260 -0.06 -28.70 12.47
N LYS A 261 0.06 -27.85 11.44
CA LYS A 261 -0.20 -26.41 11.57
C LYS A 261 -1.66 -26.15 11.94
N LEU A 262 -2.59 -26.79 11.25
CA LEU A 262 -4.02 -26.61 11.48
C LEU A 262 -4.44 -27.13 12.86
N ASN A 263 -3.93 -28.29 13.29
CA ASN A 263 -4.11 -28.78 14.66
C ASN A 263 -3.63 -27.77 15.70
N LYS A 264 -2.45 -27.17 15.51
CA LYS A 264 -1.93 -26.14 16.42
C LYS A 264 -2.81 -24.89 16.48
N LEU A 265 -3.39 -24.46 15.36
CA LEU A 265 -4.33 -23.32 15.33
C LEU A 265 -5.61 -23.64 16.10
N ILE A 266 -6.18 -24.83 15.88
CA ILE A 266 -7.36 -25.31 16.61
C ILE A 266 -7.09 -25.41 18.11
N ASP A 267 -5.93 -25.96 18.52
CA ASP A 267 -5.54 -26.12 19.91
C ASP A 267 -5.26 -24.77 20.60
N ALA A 268 -4.70 -23.81 19.85
CA ALA A 268 -4.44 -22.46 20.34
C ALA A 268 -5.71 -21.60 20.43
N GLY A 269 -6.83 -22.05 19.85
CA GLY A 269 -8.04 -21.24 19.71
C GLY A 269 -7.83 -20.00 18.84
N ILE A 270 -6.80 -19.99 17.99
CA ILE A 270 -6.52 -18.88 17.08
C ILE A 270 -7.40 -19.10 15.85
N VAL A 271 -8.42 -18.27 15.74
CA VAL A 271 -9.24 -18.17 14.54
C VAL A 271 -8.64 -17.06 13.69
N ASP A 272 -7.92 -17.45 12.64
CA ASP A 272 -7.59 -16.53 11.56
C ASP A 272 -8.90 -16.26 10.83
N GLU A 273 -9.41 -15.03 10.98
CA GLU A 273 -10.49 -14.48 10.18
C GLU A 273 -9.95 -14.27 8.76
N SER A 274 -9.74 -15.35 8.02
CA SER A 274 -9.32 -15.27 6.62
C SER A 274 -10.52 -14.85 5.79
N THR A 275 -10.64 -13.54 5.60
CA THR A 275 -11.30 -12.85 4.48
C THR A 275 -12.52 -13.60 3.94
N SER A 276 -13.68 -13.34 4.53
CA SER A 276 -14.90 -13.28 3.71
C SER A 276 -14.68 -12.17 2.67
N ASN A 277 -14.07 -12.54 1.53
CA ASN A 277 -14.04 -11.66 0.38
C ASN A 277 -15.50 -11.54 -0.07
N ASP A 278 -16.16 -10.48 0.37
CA ASP A 278 -17.44 -10.03 -0.19
C ASP A 278 -17.30 -9.60 -1.67
N GLU A 279 -16.09 -9.69 -2.24
CA GLU A 279 -15.89 -9.55 -3.67
C GLU A 279 -16.48 -10.77 -4.41
N PRO A 280 -17.33 -10.52 -5.42
CA PRO A 280 -17.86 -11.60 -6.25
C PRO A 280 -16.71 -12.34 -6.95
N VAL A 281 -16.82 -13.66 -7.04
CA VAL A 281 -15.86 -14.50 -7.78
C VAL A 281 -15.79 -14.03 -9.22
N LYS A 282 -14.68 -13.39 -9.60
CA LYS A 282 -14.48 -12.82 -10.94
C LYS A 282 -14.31 -13.91 -12.01
N SER A 283 -13.72 -15.06 -11.63
CA SER A 283 -13.59 -16.25 -12.47
C SER A 283 -13.27 -17.50 -11.62
N SER A 284 -13.59 -18.68 -12.15
CA SER A 284 -13.29 -20.01 -11.59
C SER A 284 -12.27 -20.80 -12.42
N CYS A 285 -11.45 -20.13 -13.23
CA CYS A 285 -10.47 -20.77 -14.11
C CYS A 285 -9.24 -21.32 -13.37
N PRO A 286 -8.99 -22.64 -13.38
CA PRO A 286 -7.75 -23.21 -12.87
C PRO A 286 -6.63 -23.07 -13.90
N PHE A 287 -5.40 -22.86 -13.43
CA PHE A 287 -4.21 -22.73 -14.27
C PHE A 287 -3.13 -23.73 -13.86
N ALA A 288 -2.44 -24.28 -14.85
CA ALA A 288 -1.12 -24.85 -14.65
C ALA A 288 -0.07 -23.78 -14.95
N PHE A 289 0.84 -23.53 -14.00
CA PHE A 289 1.94 -22.59 -14.13
C PHE A 289 3.24 -23.33 -14.40
N TYR A 290 3.87 -22.98 -15.51
CA TYR A 290 5.19 -23.44 -15.90
C TYR A 290 6.11 -22.23 -15.98
N ALA A 291 7.24 -22.24 -15.30
CA ALA A 291 8.19 -21.15 -15.40
C ALA A 291 9.63 -21.64 -15.45
N GLN A 292 10.49 -20.84 -16.04
CA GLN A 292 11.90 -21.09 -16.19
C GLN A 292 12.68 -19.86 -15.74
N ILE A 293 13.63 -20.06 -14.82
CA ILE A 293 14.55 -19.02 -14.38
C ILE A 293 15.64 -18.86 -15.44
N HIS A 294 16.00 -17.60 -15.74
CA HIS A 294 17.12 -17.34 -16.63
C HIS A 294 18.45 -17.70 -15.96
N PRO A 295 19.37 -18.36 -16.69
CA PRO A 295 20.68 -18.71 -16.17
C PRO A 295 21.50 -17.45 -15.89
N MET A 296 22.27 -17.48 -14.81
CA MET A 296 23.17 -16.39 -14.46
C MET A 296 24.60 -16.79 -14.74
N GLY A 297 25.38 -15.91 -15.36
CA GLY A 297 26.81 -16.11 -15.65
C GLY A 297 27.70 -16.03 -14.40
N VAL A 298 27.24 -16.65 -13.31
CA VAL A 298 27.90 -16.70 -12.02
C VAL A 298 28.04 -18.18 -11.63
N PRO A 299 29.24 -18.63 -11.25
CA PRO A 299 29.45 -19.97 -10.70
C PRO A 299 28.60 -20.24 -9.46
N GLU A 300 28.15 -21.49 -9.31
CA GLU A 300 27.28 -21.94 -8.23
C GLU A 300 27.88 -21.65 -6.85
N TYR A 301 29.18 -21.86 -6.67
CA TYR A 301 29.83 -21.63 -5.37
C TYR A 301 29.78 -20.17 -4.91
N LEU A 302 29.88 -19.20 -5.83
CA LEU A 302 29.76 -17.77 -5.52
C LEU A 302 28.29 -17.40 -5.25
N MET A 303 27.36 -18.04 -5.95
CA MET A 303 25.93 -17.87 -5.69
C MET A 303 25.56 -18.40 -4.31
N LEU A 304 26.03 -19.59 -3.93
CA LEU A 304 25.80 -20.17 -2.60
C LEU A 304 26.42 -19.32 -1.49
N GLU A 305 27.62 -18.79 -1.69
CA GLU A 305 28.25 -17.86 -0.73
C GLU A 305 27.41 -16.58 -0.56
N LEU A 306 26.92 -16.01 -1.67
CA LEU A 306 26.00 -14.87 -1.64
C LEU A 306 24.70 -15.22 -0.90
N GLU A 307 24.12 -16.40 -1.17
CA GLU A 307 22.88 -16.83 -0.54
C GLU A 307 23.03 -17.06 0.96
N ASP A 308 24.09 -17.72 1.40
CA ASP A 308 24.35 -17.94 2.83
C ASP A 308 24.63 -16.62 3.54
N GLU A 309 25.36 -15.67 2.92
CA GLU A 309 25.56 -14.33 3.49
C GLU A 309 24.25 -13.52 3.57
N ILE A 310 23.38 -13.62 2.56
CA ILE A 310 22.04 -13.00 2.62
C ILE A 310 21.18 -13.69 3.70
N GLN A 311 21.34 -15.00 3.88
CA GLN A 311 20.59 -15.78 4.86
C GLN A 311 21.05 -15.52 6.30
N LYS A 312 22.36 -15.40 6.48
CA LYS A 312 23.08 -15.25 7.74
C LYS A 312 24.19 -14.21 7.55
N PRO A 313 23.89 -12.92 7.73
CA PRO A 313 24.88 -11.87 7.48
C PRO A 313 26.06 -11.99 8.45
N THR A 314 27.23 -12.31 7.91
CA THR A 314 28.52 -12.37 8.62
C THR A 314 29.37 -11.12 8.37
N GLY A 315 29.04 -10.34 7.34
CA GLY A 315 29.76 -9.13 6.93
C GLY A 315 30.91 -9.39 5.97
N ILE A 316 30.99 -10.57 5.36
CA ILE A 316 31.94 -10.85 4.29
C ILE A 316 31.54 -10.12 3.00
N TRP A 317 32.53 -9.84 2.16
CA TRP A 317 32.29 -9.29 0.83
C TRP A 317 31.95 -10.42 -0.13
N THR A 318 30.75 -10.38 -0.70
CA THR A 318 30.27 -11.30 -1.73
C THR A 318 30.16 -10.59 -3.06
N ILE A 319 29.83 -11.34 -4.11
CA ILE A 319 29.53 -10.76 -5.43
C ILE A 319 28.31 -9.83 -5.36
N ASP A 320 28.21 -8.92 -6.33
CA ASP A 320 26.98 -8.13 -6.49
C ASP A 320 25.80 -9.06 -6.82
N PRO A 321 24.65 -8.95 -6.12
CA PRO A 321 23.50 -9.78 -6.40
C PRO A 321 23.06 -9.61 -7.86
N PRO A 322 23.07 -10.70 -8.66
CA PRO A 322 22.58 -10.63 -10.02
C PRO A 322 21.07 -10.33 -10.07
N LYS A 323 20.53 -10.12 -11.26
CA LYS A 323 19.09 -9.85 -11.41
C LYS A 323 18.34 -11.17 -11.57
N LEU A 324 17.32 -11.40 -10.75
CA LEU A 324 16.38 -12.51 -10.93
C LEU A 324 15.42 -12.16 -12.07
N SER A 325 15.31 -13.04 -13.07
CA SER A 325 14.33 -12.94 -14.14
C SER A 325 13.84 -14.34 -14.50
N ILE A 326 12.55 -14.45 -14.78
CA ILE A 326 11.85 -15.68 -15.14
C ILE A 326 11.04 -15.47 -16.42
N THR A 327 10.91 -16.51 -17.22
CA THR A 327 9.89 -16.61 -18.26
C THR A 327 8.87 -17.64 -17.81
N GLY A 328 7.60 -17.43 -18.08
CA GLY A 328 6.55 -18.35 -17.64
C GLY A 328 5.41 -18.49 -18.63
N LEU A 329 4.63 -19.53 -18.41
CA LEU A 329 3.43 -19.85 -19.15
C LEU A 329 2.35 -20.31 -18.15
N LEU A 330 1.26 -19.55 -18.06
CA LEU A 330 0.04 -19.98 -17.39
C LEU A 330 -0.89 -20.57 -18.43
N VAL A 331 -1.30 -21.82 -18.25
CA VAL A 331 -2.17 -22.53 -19.19
C VAL A 331 -3.42 -23.01 -18.45
N SER A 332 -4.59 -22.56 -18.90
CA SER A 332 -5.88 -23.05 -18.42
C SER A 332 -6.57 -23.82 -19.53
N LYS A 333 -6.53 -25.16 -19.42
CA LYS A 333 -7.25 -26.05 -20.33
C LYS A 333 -8.75 -25.87 -20.24
N GLU A 334 -9.26 -25.69 -19.03
CA GLU A 334 -10.70 -25.65 -18.73
C GLU A 334 -11.35 -24.32 -19.11
N CYS A 335 -10.55 -23.26 -19.29
CA CYS A 335 -11.01 -21.96 -19.77
C CYS A 335 -10.49 -21.59 -21.16
N GLY A 336 -9.67 -22.43 -21.80
CA GLY A 336 -9.11 -22.14 -23.11
C GLY A 336 -8.27 -20.86 -23.14
N LEU A 337 -7.53 -20.59 -22.06
CA LEU A 337 -6.68 -19.41 -21.93
C LEU A 337 -5.22 -19.80 -21.74
N MET A 338 -4.33 -18.96 -22.27
CA MET A 338 -2.90 -19.06 -22.06
C MET A 338 -2.31 -17.66 -21.85
N TYR A 339 -1.48 -17.49 -20.83
CA TYR A 339 -0.68 -16.28 -20.63
C TYR A 339 0.79 -16.60 -20.75
N GLU A 340 1.47 -15.91 -21.65
CA GLU A 340 2.92 -15.83 -21.65
C GLU A 340 3.35 -14.76 -20.66
N VAL A 341 4.27 -15.12 -19.77
CA VAL A 341 4.86 -14.24 -18.77
C VAL A 341 6.28 -13.92 -19.22
N ASN A 342 6.53 -12.63 -19.49
CA ASN A 342 7.80 -12.15 -20.02
C ASN A 342 8.24 -10.85 -19.32
N GLU A 343 9.46 -10.40 -19.66
CA GLU A 343 10.05 -9.16 -19.15
C GLU A 343 10.01 -9.03 -17.61
N THR A 344 10.26 -10.15 -16.91
CA THR A 344 10.14 -10.14 -15.46
C THR A 344 11.41 -9.66 -14.76
N GLU A 345 11.23 -8.87 -13.70
CA GLU A 345 12.27 -8.45 -12.77
C GLU A 345 11.90 -8.89 -11.34
N GLY A 346 12.77 -9.71 -10.76
CA GLY A 346 12.63 -10.24 -9.41
C GLY A 346 13.38 -9.43 -8.37
N LEU A 347 12.68 -9.08 -7.29
CA LEU A 347 13.21 -8.49 -6.06
C LEU A 347 13.10 -9.49 -4.90
N ARG A 348 14.24 -9.98 -4.42
CA ARG A 348 14.30 -10.87 -3.25
C ARG A 348 13.84 -10.14 -1.99
N SER A 349 13.01 -10.80 -1.18
CA SER A 349 12.43 -10.22 0.05
C SER A 349 13.51 -9.75 1.02
N ARG A 350 14.59 -10.53 1.21
CA ARG A 350 15.70 -10.17 2.10
C ARG A 350 16.49 -8.96 1.63
N THR A 351 16.70 -8.82 0.32
CA THR A 351 17.36 -7.64 -0.25
C THR A 351 16.52 -6.39 -0.05
N PHE A 352 15.20 -6.51 -0.23
CA PHE A 352 14.26 -5.44 0.08
C PHE A 352 14.34 -5.04 1.57
N PHE A 353 14.25 -6.02 2.48
CA PHE A 353 14.31 -5.75 3.91
C PHE A 353 15.66 -5.20 4.37
N ARG A 354 16.77 -5.59 3.75
CA ARG A 354 18.09 -5.00 4.01
C ARG A 354 18.10 -3.51 3.66
N LYS A 355 17.53 -3.12 2.52
CA LYS A 355 17.38 -1.70 2.13
C LYS A 355 16.52 -0.95 3.14
N VAL A 356 15.42 -1.55 3.60
CA VAL A 356 14.54 -0.99 4.64
C VAL A 356 15.31 -0.76 5.95
N THR A 357 16.10 -1.74 6.42
CA THR A 357 16.91 -1.59 7.63
C THR A 357 17.96 -0.49 7.49
N THR A 358 18.64 -0.39 6.34
CA THR A 358 19.61 0.69 6.08
C THR A 358 18.93 2.06 6.08
N TYR A 359 17.78 2.18 5.42
CA TYR A 359 16.95 3.38 5.46
C TYR A 359 16.56 3.74 6.89
N ALA A 360 16.05 2.78 7.67
CA ALA A 360 15.60 3.00 9.03
C ALA A 360 16.73 3.47 9.95
N GLY A 361 17.94 2.92 9.78
CA GLY A 361 19.14 3.38 10.49
C GLY A 361 19.51 4.82 10.16
N PHE A 362 19.50 5.18 8.87
CA PHE A 362 19.77 6.56 8.44
C PHE A 362 18.68 7.54 8.93
N ALA A 363 17.41 7.20 8.76
CA ALA A 363 16.28 7.98 9.25
C ALA A 363 16.36 8.16 10.77
N GLY A 364 16.71 7.11 11.52
CA GLY A 364 16.91 7.19 12.98
C GLY A 364 18.01 8.18 13.36
N LEU A 365 19.14 8.19 12.65
CA LEU A 365 20.22 9.17 12.88
C LEU A 365 19.78 10.60 12.58
N VAL A 366 19.00 10.80 11.50
CA VAL A 366 18.45 12.11 11.14
C VAL A 366 17.49 12.60 12.22
N TYR A 367 16.50 11.80 12.62
CA TYR A 367 15.55 12.18 13.66
C TYR A 367 16.22 12.40 15.02
N PHE A 368 17.23 11.59 15.37
CA PHE A 368 18.00 11.82 16.59
C PHE A 368 18.75 13.16 16.56
N THR A 369 19.32 13.51 15.40
CA THR A 369 19.98 14.81 15.20
C THR A 369 18.97 15.95 15.31
N LEU A 370 17.79 15.83 14.68
CA LEU A 370 16.71 16.80 14.77
C LEU A 370 16.24 16.98 16.22
N LEU A 371 16.09 15.90 16.99
CA LEU A 371 15.73 15.96 18.41
C LEU A 371 16.76 16.74 19.23
N ILE A 372 18.06 16.53 18.99
CA ILE A 372 19.13 17.29 19.66
C ILE A 372 19.06 18.77 19.27
N LEU A 373 18.91 19.07 17.98
CA LEU A 373 18.84 20.45 17.50
C LEU A 373 17.60 21.17 18.05
N PHE A 374 16.46 20.49 18.07
CA PHE A 374 15.21 21.01 18.61
C PHE A 374 15.29 21.23 20.12
N SER A 375 15.88 20.30 20.87
CA SER A 375 16.13 20.47 22.31
C SER A 375 16.97 21.74 22.59
N ARG A 376 18.04 21.95 21.82
CA ARG A 376 18.87 23.16 21.90
C ARG A 376 18.10 24.43 21.51
N GLN A 377 17.23 24.34 20.50
CA GLN A 377 16.38 25.45 20.08
C GLN A 377 15.39 25.83 21.18
N ILE A 378 14.72 24.86 21.80
CA ILE A 378 13.83 25.10 22.95
C ILE A 378 14.61 25.78 24.08
N GLU A 379 15.76 25.26 24.46
CA GLU A 379 16.56 25.80 25.56
C GLU A 379 16.93 27.27 25.32
N ARG A 380 17.37 27.61 24.11
CA ARG A 380 17.71 28.99 23.74
C ARG A 380 16.49 29.90 23.65
N SER A 381 15.32 29.35 23.33
CA SER A 381 14.09 30.10 23.11
C SER A 381 13.23 30.25 24.37
N ARG A 382 13.60 29.66 25.52
CA ARG A 382 12.83 29.66 26.78
C ARG A 382 12.55 31.04 27.39
N THR A 383 13.18 32.11 26.90
CA THR A 383 12.90 33.46 27.39
C THR A 383 11.57 33.97 26.80
N PRO A 384 10.76 34.75 27.54
CA PRO A 384 9.51 35.30 27.01
C PRO A 384 9.70 36.11 25.72
N SER A 385 10.79 36.88 25.64
CA SER A 385 11.19 37.62 24.43
C SER A 385 11.68 36.71 23.30
N GLY A 386 12.18 35.52 23.62
CA GLY A 386 12.47 34.45 22.66
C GLY A 386 11.18 33.86 22.09
N LEU A 387 10.26 33.44 22.97
CA LEU A 387 8.97 32.84 22.60
C LEU A 387 8.08 33.78 21.78
N GLY A 388 8.07 35.08 22.10
CA GLY A 388 7.33 36.09 21.32
C GLY A 388 7.85 36.30 19.88
N ARG A 389 9.10 35.90 19.58
CA ARG A 389 9.70 36.08 18.24
C ARG A 389 9.57 34.88 17.33
N VAL A 390 9.10 33.73 17.82
CA VAL A 390 9.01 32.50 17.04
C VAL A 390 7.59 32.28 16.53
N SER A 391 7.44 31.78 15.32
CA SER A 391 6.12 31.49 14.74
C SER A 391 5.54 30.21 15.33
N ARG A 392 4.31 30.28 15.88
CA ARG A 392 3.57 29.10 16.34
C ARG A 392 3.24 28.13 15.20
N TRP A 393 3.02 28.66 14.00
CA TRP A 393 2.60 27.89 12.82
C TRP A 393 3.70 26.97 12.33
N LEU A 394 4.95 27.42 12.39
CA LEU A 394 6.11 26.63 12.00
C LEU A 394 6.24 25.35 12.84
N PHE A 395 6.08 25.46 14.16
CA PHE A 395 6.14 24.28 15.03
C PHE A 395 4.91 23.38 14.89
N LEU A 396 3.76 23.94 14.50
CA LEU A 396 2.56 23.14 14.26
C LEU A 396 2.66 22.35 12.94
N SER A 397 3.21 22.95 11.88
CA SER A 397 3.44 22.25 10.61
C SER A 397 4.55 21.20 10.74
N GLN A 398 5.64 21.52 11.45
CA GLN A 398 6.69 20.55 11.76
C GLN A 398 6.12 19.34 12.54
N ALA A 399 5.33 19.61 13.59
CA ALA A 399 4.68 18.55 14.37
C ALA A 399 3.74 17.69 13.50
N THR A 400 3.06 18.29 12.52
CA THR A 400 2.19 17.56 11.59
C THR A 400 2.99 16.62 10.69
N VAL A 401 4.11 17.09 10.13
CA VAL A 401 5.00 16.28 9.29
C VAL A 401 5.60 15.13 10.10
N ASP A 402 6.03 15.39 11.33
CA ASP A 402 6.59 14.36 12.22
C ASP A 402 5.53 13.36 12.68
N SER A 403 4.27 13.78 12.83
CA SER A 403 3.13 12.90 13.09
C SER A 403 2.85 11.94 11.93
N VAL A 404 2.82 12.45 10.69
CA VAL A 404 2.66 11.63 9.47
C VAL A 404 3.84 10.68 9.32
N SER A 405 5.05 11.15 9.60
CA SER A 405 6.25 10.33 9.54
C SER A 405 6.23 9.23 10.60
N PHE A 406 5.83 9.53 11.84
CA PHE A 406 5.61 8.54 12.88
C PHE A 406 4.59 7.48 12.43
N ALA A 407 3.43 7.90 11.94
CA ALA A 407 2.38 7.01 11.45
C ALA A 407 2.90 6.10 10.33
N GLY A 408 3.60 6.65 9.33
CA GLY A 408 4.19 5.86 8.25
C GLY A 408 5.19 4.81 8.74
N HIS A 409 6.14 5.19 9.60
CA HIS A 409 7.14 4.25 10.11
C HIS A 409 6.52 3.19 11.02
N ILE A 410 5.57 3.52 11.89
CA ILE A 410 4.94 2.53 12.78
C ILE A 410 4.02 1.59 12.01
N THR A 411 3.25 2.09 11.04
CA THR A 411 2.42 1.24 10.17
C THR A 411 3.30 0.26 9.40
N PHE A 412 4.38 0.74 8.80
CA PHE A 412 5.27 -0.15 8.06
C PHE A 412 6.04 -1.12 8.99
N ALA A 413 6.36 -0.72 10.23
CA ALA A 413 6.93 -1.61 11.23
C ALA A 413 5.95 -2.73 11.62
N ILE A 414 4.64 -2.43 11.73
CA ILE A 414 3.60 -3.42 12.04
C ILE A 414 3.38 -4.37 10.87
N LEU A 415 3.37 -3.84 9.64
CA LEU A 415 3.14 -4.65 8.42
C LEU A 415 4.36 -5.49 8.04
N ALA A 416 5.58 -5.03 8.32
CA ALA A 416 6.77 -5.82 8.10
C ALA A 416 6.85 -6.91 9.16
N GLU A 417 6.65 -8.17 8.81
CA GLU A 417 6.84 -9.26 9.77
C GLU A 417 8.34 -9.55 10.01
N GLY A 418 8.69 -9.90 11.26
CA GLY A 418 10.03 -10.39 11.60
C GLY A 418 11.04 -9.29 11.99
N ARG A 419 12.33 -9.56 11.80
CA ARG A 419 13.45 -8.69 12.24
C ARG A 419 13.48 -7.28 11.62
N PRO A 420 13.08 -7.07 10.35
CA PRO A 420 13.08 -5.73 9.74
C PRO A 420 12.13 -4.74 10.41
N SER A 421 11.02 -5.23 11.01
CA SER A 421 10.08 -4.43 11.80
C SER A 421 10.76 -3.62 12.89
N ILE A 422 11.67 -4.28 13.63
CA ILE A 422 12.33 -3.74 14.81
C ILE A 422 13.19 -2.52 14.42
N SER A 423 13.78 -2.53 13.22
CA SER A 423 14.60 -1.42 12.74
C SER A 423 13.79 -0.14 12.54
N LEU A 424 12.53 -0.24 12.15
CA LEU A 424 11.63 0.90 11.90
C LEU A 424 11.01 1.48 13.17
N VAL A 425 11.00 0.73 14.28
CA VAL A 425 10.49 1.22 15.56
C VAL A 425 11.34 2.38 16.10
N ALA A 426 12.66 2.35 15.90
CA ALA A 426 13.55 3.41 16.37
C ALA A 426 13.25 4.79 15.73
N PRO A 427 13.22 4.96 14.39
CA PRO A 427 12.82 6.22 13.78
C PRO A 427 11.36 6.59 14.10
N ALA A 428 10.44 5.62 14.20
CA ALA A 428 9.06 5.90 14.61
C ALA A 428 9.00 6.53 16.02
N PHE A 429 9.71 5.95 16.98
CA PHE A 429 9.78 6.47 18.34
C PHE A 429 10.38 7.89 18.40
N LEU A 430 11.47 8.14 17.66
CA LEU A 430 12.10 9.46 17.63
C LEU A 430 11.21 10.51 16.97
N ALA A 431 10.53 10.18 15.87
CA ALA A 431 9.56 11.06 15.23
C ALA A 431 8.37 11.36 16.16
N CYS A 432 7.89 10.35 16.90
CA CYS A 432 6.84 10.54 17.92
C CYS A 432 7.28 11.51 19.03
N MET A 433 8.51 11.36 19.54
CA MET A 433 9.04 12.26 20.57
C MET A 433 9.17 13.70 20.05
N LEU A 434 9.65 13.89 18.83
CA LEU A 434 9.70 15.20 18.18
C LEU A 434 8.31 15.81 18.06
N PHE A 435 7.36 15.08 17.46
CA PHE A 435 5.96 15.48 17.34
C PHE A 435 5.36 15.97 18.67
N VAL A 436 5.51 15.17 19.75
CA VAL A 436 4.96 15.53 21.06
C VAL A 436 5.61 16.81 21.60
N HIS A 437 6.93 16.92 21.52
CA HIS A 437 7.62 18.10 22.04
C HIS A 437 7.38 19.36 21.20
N GLU A 438 7.24 19.25 19.89
CA GLU A 438 6.91 20.35 18.99
C GLU A 438 5.49 20.85 19.19
N ALA A 439 4.52 19.94 19.32
CA ALA A 439 3.14 20.29 19.64
C ALA A 439 3.06 21.01 21.00
N GLN A 440 3.75 20.49 22.03
CA GLN A 440 3.84 21.14 23.34
C GLN A 440 4.47 22.54 23.24
N PHE A 441 5.54 22.69 22.45
CA PHE A 441 6.20 23.97 22.26
C PHE A 441 5.30 24.97 21.51
N SER A 442 4.58 24.53 20.49
CA SER A 442 3.61 25.37 19.75
C SER A 442 2.50 25.88 20.67
N VAL A 443 1.96 25.01 21.55
CA VAL A 443 0.96 25.41 22.56
C VAL A 443 1.53 26.44 23.53
N LEU A 444 2.75 26.25 24.01
CA LEU A 444 3.41 27.21 24.91
C LEU A 444 3.62 28.58 24.22
N VAL A 445 4.08 28.59 22.98
CA VAL A 445 4.22 29.81 22.17
C VAL A 445 2.88 30.50 22.01
N HIS A 446 1.83 29.74 21.70
CA HIS A 446 0.47 30.28 21.57
C HIS A 446 0.00 30.95 22.87
N GLN A 447 0.14 30.29 24.01
CA GLN A 447 -0.27 30.85 25.31
C GLN A 447 0.41 32.18 25.64
N ILE A 448 1.66 32.38 25.20
CA ILE A 448 2.42 33.61 25.44
C ILE A 448 2.10 34.70 24.42
N GLN A 449 1.72 34.34 23.19
CA GLN A 449 1.34 35.29 22.14
C GLN A 449 -0.12 35.77 22.26
N VAL A 450 -1.01 35.00 22.91
CA VAL A 450 -2.42 35.36 23.08
C VAL A 450 -2.66 36.76 23.68
N PRO A 451 -1.91 37.22 24.70
CA PRO A 451 -2.04 38.58 25.23
C PRO A 451 -1.57 39.69 24.27
N GLU A 452 -0.67 39.39 23.33
CA GLU A 452 -0.21 40.35 22.32
C GLU A 452 -1.26 40.55 21.21
N ASP A 453 -2.04 39.50 20.92
CA ASP A 453 -3.16 39.54 19.99
C ASP A 453 -4.40 40.26 20.58
N ALA A 454 -4.41 40.54 21.88
CA ALA A 454 -5.50 41.27 22.53
C ALA A 454 -5.40 42.78 22.17
N VAL A 455 -6.34 43.25 21.34
CA VAL A 455 -6.48 44.68 21.02
C VAL A 455 -6.63 45.48 22.31
N PRO A 456 -5.80 46.52 22.56
CA PRO A 456 -5.97 47.39 23.71
C PRO A 456 -7.38 47.99 23.69
N ALA A 457 -8.12 47.83 24.79
CA ALA A 457 -9.40 48.52 24.94
C ALA A 457 -9.20 50.02 24.67
N PRO A 458 -10.07 50.67 23.87
CA PRO A 458 -9.94 52.10 23.60
C PRO A 458 -9.89 52.85 24.93
N THR A 459 -8.84 53.64 25.11
CA THR A 459 -8.64 54.46 26.30
C THR A 459 -9.87 55.35 26.49
N PRO A 460 -10.52 55.38 27.67
CA PRO A 460 -11.67 56.24 27.87
C PRO A 460 -11.24 57.70 27.65
N THR A 461 -11.86 58.34 26.67
CA THR A 461 -11.69 59.78 26.38
C THR A 461 -11.89 60.57 27.67
N PRO A 462 -10.96 61.45 28.09
CA PRO A 462 -11.15 62.28 29.27
C PRO A 462 -12.44 63.09 29.14
N ALA A 463 -13.31 62.99 30.15
CA ALA A 463 -14.53 63.77 30.23
C ALA A 463 -14.20 65.28 30.20
N ALA A 464 -14.83 66.00 29.29
CA ALA A 464 -14.73 67.46 29.21
C ALA A 464 -15.25 68.10 30.52
N PRO A 465 -14.55 69.11 31.08
CA PRO A 465 -14.99 69.75 32.32
C PRO A 465 -16.27 70.58 32.09
N VAL A 466 -17.25 70.33 32.97
CA VAL A 466 -18.52 71.04 33.12
C VAL A 466 -18.26 72.46 33.63
N GLY A 467 -18.90 73.46 32.99
CA GLY A 467 -18.59 74.89 33.15
C GLY A 467 -19.29 75.64 34.29
N THR A 468 -18.97 76.93 34.36
CA THR A 468 -19.68 77.97 35.13
C THR A 468 -19.39 79.36 34.48
N PRO A 469 -20.18 80.42 34.72
CA PRO A 469 -21.43 80.76 34.03
C PRO A 469 -21.33 82.08 33.22
N ALA A 470 -22.34 82.29 32.36
CA ALA A 470 -22.51 83.40 31.41
C ALA A 470 -22.71 84.79 32.04
N PRO A 471 -22.49 85.86 31.25
CA PRO A 471 -23.45 86.96 31.16
C PRO A 471 -23.95 87.22 29.71
N LEU A 472 -25.16 87.80 29.68
CA LEU A 472 -26.08 88.06 28.56
C LEU A 472 -25.70 89.36 27.77
N PRO A 473 -26.47 89.83 26.76
CA PRO A 473 -26.05 89.92 25.36
C PRO A 473 -25.96 91.38 24.85
N THR A 474 -25.38 91.62 23.68
CA THR A 474 -25.77 92.78 22.87
C THR A 474 -25.54 92.54 21.39
N SER A 475 -26.58 92.87 20.62
CA SER A 475 -26.68 92.96 19.15
C SER A 475 -25.56 93.86 18.57
N THR A 476 -25.18 93.86 17.29
CA THR A 476 -26.01 94.17 16.10
C THR A 476 -25.11 94.13 14.85
N THR A 477 -25.50 93.38 13.80
CA THR A 477 -25.43 93.69 12.33
C THR A 477 -24.07 93.79 11.57
N PRO A 478 -24.00 93.37 10.26
CA PRO A 478 -22.79 93.22 9.40
C PRO A 478 -22.64 94.42 8.41
N PRO A 479 -21.98 94.38 7.21
CA PRO A 479 -20.87 93.63 6.56
C PRO A 479 -19.78 94.64 6.01
N PRO A 480 -19.14 94.54 4.81
CA PRO A 480 -18.18 93.62 4.13
C PRO A 480 -16.80 94.36 3.85
N PRO A 481 -16.02 94.23 2.73
CA PRO A 481 -15.48 93.11 1.89
C PRO A 481 -13.93 93.17 1.63
N ALA A 482 -13.41 92.21 0.81
CA ALA A 482 -12.44 92.38 -0.30
C ALA A 482 -10.88 92.18 -0.13
N VAL A 483 -10.37 91.07 -0.75
CA VAL A 483 -9.20 90.82 -1.69
C VAL A 483 -7.84 91.60 -1.57
N PRO A 484 -6.71 91.27 -2.27
CA PRO A 484 -6.38 90.16 -3.23
C PRO A 484 -4.94 89.53 -3.20
N ASN A 485 -4.78 88.42 -3.97
CA ASN A 485 -3.65 87.94 -4.85
C ASN A 485 -2.21 87.72 -4.29
N THR A 486 -1.39 86.77 -4.76
CA THR A 486 -0.90 86.60 -6.16
C THR A 486 -0.13 85.27 -6.40
N GLU A 487 -0.41 84.61 -7.55
CA GLU A 487 0.39 83.82 -8.55
C GLU A 487 1.46 82.78 -8.12
N THR A 488 1.65 81.62 -8.79
CA THR A 488 2.18 81.50 -10.19
C THR A 488 2.09 80.06 -10.78
N THR A 489 1.47 79.93 -11.99
CA THR A 489 1.84 79.15 -13.22
C THR A 489 1.81 77.59 -13.35
N TYR A 490 0.68 77.05 -13.86
CA TYR A 490 0.37 76.33 -15.16
C TYR A 490 1.48 75.75 -16.09
N PRO A 491 1.22 74.94 -17.18
CA PRO A 491 -0.02 74.29 -17.74
C PRO A 491 0.19 72.85 -18.37
N PRO A 492 -0.69 72.24 -19.24
CA PRO A 492 -2.04 71.74 -18.90
C PRO A 492 -2.59 70.49 -19.70
N THR A 493 -3.85 70.08 -19.40
CA THR A 493 -4.96 69.69 -20.34
C THR A 493 -5.06 68.27 -20.97
N PRO A 494 -6.26 67.73 -21.34
CA PRO A 494 -7.66 68.10 -21.03
C PRO A 494 -8.53 66.99 -20.38
N THR A 495 -9.55 67.45 -19.67
CA THR A 495 -10.79 66.72 -19.34
C THR A 495 -11.93 67.22 -20.25
N GLN A 496 -12.81 66.34 -20.74
CA GLN A 496 -14.11 66.71 -21.34
C GLN A 496 -15.27 66.40 -20.39
N SER A 497 -16.27 67.29 -20.43
CA SER A 497 -17.39 67.52 -19.51
C SER A 497 -18.59 66.56 -19.69
N PRO A 498 -19.57 66.54 -18.76
CA PRO A 498 -20.68 65.58 -18.70
C PRO A 498 -21.98 66.09 -19.35
N GLY A 499 -22.81 65.17 -19.82
CA GLY A 499 -24.21 65.42 -20.22
C GLY A 499 -25.05 64.12 -20.18
N PRO A 500 -26.23 64.10 -19.54
CA PRO A 500 -27.20 62.98 -19.57
C PRO A 500 -28.30 63.24 -20.62
N PRO A 501 -29.34 62.40 -20.80
CA PRO A 501 -29.51 60.95 -20.62
C PRO A 501 -30.06 60.24 -21.89
N ALA A 502 -29.79 58.94 -22.10
CA ALA A 502 -30.64 58.07 -22.92
C ALA A 502 -30.40 56.58 -22.63
N THR A 503 -31.44 55.88 -22.18
CA THR A 503 -31.57 54.43 -22.06
C THR A 503 -31.87 53.79 -23.45
N PRO A 504 -31.80 52.46 -23.63
CA PRO A 504 -30.70 51.74 -24.26
C PRO A 504 -31.06 51.12 -25.63
N ALA A 505 -30.04 50.83 -26.44
CA ALA A 505 -30.14 49.88 -27.56
C ALA A 505 -29.16 48.72 -27.33
N PRO A 506 -29.52 47.46 -27.65
CA PRO A 506 -28.78 46.28 -27.22
C PRO A 506 -27.53 46.08 -28.09
N THR A 507 -26.41 45.73 -27.47
CA THR A 507 -25.15 45.30 -28.12
C THR A 507 -24.81 43.91 -27.56
N PRO A 508 -24.24 43.00 -28.39
CA PRO A 508 -24.55 41.59 -28.35
C PRO A 508 -23.79 40.81 -27.28
N THR A 509 -24.44 39.74 -26.82
CA THR A 509 -23.89 38.69 -25.98
C THR A 509 -22.56 38.18 -26.53
N ARG A 510 -21.47 38.46 -25.80
CA ARG A 510 -20.17 37.81 -26.03
C ARG A 510 -20.18 36.48 -25.28
N THR A 511 -20.35 35.40 -26.02
CA THR A 511 -20.16 34.02 -25.56
C THR A 511 -18.75 33.87 -24.98
N PRO A 512 -18.57 33.27 -23.79
CA PRO A 512 -17.24 32.92 -23.29
C PRO A 512 -16.61 31.85 -24.18
N ALA A 513 -15.34 32.02 -24.53
CA ALA A 513 -14.58 31.02 -25.27
C ALA A 513 -14.47 29.71 -24.45
N PRO A 514 -14.50 28.53 -25.10
CA PRO A 514 -14.38 27.25 -24.42
C PRO A 514 -12.98 27.08 -23.83
N ALA A 515 -12.91 26.54 -22.61
CA ALA A 515 -11.66 26.21 -21.94
C ALA A 515 -10.88 25.14 -22.72
N PRO A 516 -9.54 25.24 -22.81
CA PRO A 516 -8.71 24.26 -23.50
C PRO A 516 -8.73 22.91 -22.78
N SER A 517 -8.76 21.83 -23.56
CA SER A 517 -8.76 20.44 -23.10
C SER A 517 -7.43 20.05 -22.41
N PRO A 518 -7.48 19.15 -21.40
CA PRO A 518 -6.32 18.80 -20.57
C PRO A 518 -5.16 18.13 -21.31
N ASP A 519 -5.37 17.64 -22.54
CA ASP A 519 -4.34 16.93 -23.33
C ASP A 519 -3.26 17.84 -23.94
N GLN A 520 -3.38 19.16 -23.82
CA GLN A 520 -2.39 20.11 -24.37
C GLN A 520 -1.63 20.91 -23.31
N MET A 521 -1.87 20.69 -22.02
CA MET A 521 -1.16 21.42 -20.96
C MET A 521 0.11 20.69 -20.52
N SER A 522 1.23 21.41 -20.47
CA SER A 522 2.42 20.92 -19.78
C SER A 522 2.10 20.70 -18.30
N PHE A 523 2.75 19.71 -17.67
CA PHE A 523 2.47 19.34 -16.27
C PHE A 523 2.51 20.56 -15.32
N GLY A 524 3.46 21.47 -15.52
CA GLY A 524 3.54 22.71 -14.72
C GLY A 524 2.33 23.64 -14.92
N ALA A 525 1.84 23.78 -16.15
CA ALA A 525 0.66 24.60 -16.43
C ALA A 525 -0.63 23.96 -15.88
N PHE A 526 -0.75 22.63 -16.01
CA PHE A 526 -1.82 21.85 -15.40
C PHE A 526 -1.82 21.98 -13.87
N PHE A 527 -0.66 21.81 -13.24
CA PHE A 527 -0.50 21.93 -11.79
C PHE A 527 -0.89 23.32 -11.28
N VAL A 528 -0.40 24.39 -11.93
CA VAL A 528 -0.74 25.78 -11.57
C VAL A 528 -2.23 26.08 -11.79
N HIS A 529 -2.81 25.54 -12.85
CA HIS A 529 -4.24 25.67 -13.11
C HIS A 529 -5.06 24.94 -12.04
N HIS A 530 -4.71 23.70 -11.72
CA HIS A 530 -5.38 22.85 -10.74
C HIS A 530 -5.31 23.44 -9.33
N VAL A 531 -4.14 23.92 -8.90
CA VAL A 531 -3.98 24.67 -7.62
C VAL A 531 -4.76 25.99 -7.62
N ARG A 532 -5.05 26.59 -8.78
CA ARG A 532 -5.87 27.81 -8.85
C ARG A 532 -7.36 27.52 -8.85
N THR A 533 -7.82 26.42 -9.42
CA THR A 533 -9.25 26.17 -9.60
C THR A 533 -9.83 25.27 -8.51
N ASP A 534 -9.01 24.42 -7.88
CA ASP A 534 -9.47 23.48 -6.87
C ASP A 534 -9.24 24.02 -5.44
N PRO A 535 -10.31 24.30 -4.66
CA PRO A 535 -10.19 24.76 -3.29
C PRO A 535 -9.56 23.73 -2.34
N GLN A 536 -9.61 22.42 -2.62
CA GLN A 536 -8.94 21.40 -1.82
C GLN A 536 -7.44 21.35 -2.10
N ALA A 537 -7.01 21.52 -3.35
CA ALA A 537 -5.59 21.63 -3.70
C ALA A 537 -4.94 22.87 -3.07
N ARG A 538 -5.69 23.98 -2.96
CA ARG A 538 -5.26 25.18 -2.21
C ARG A 538 -5.12 24.92 -0.73
N LEU A 539 -6.07 24.21 -0.12
CA LEU A 539 -5.99 23.84 1.29
C LEU A 539 -4.75 22.99 1.57
N CYS A 540 -4.48 22.01 0.70
CA CYS A 540 -3.33 21.11 0.79
C CYS A 540 -1.98 21.84 0.64
N MET A 541 -1.87 22.79 -0.28
CA MET A 541 -0.67 23.63 -0.44
C MET A 541 -0.49 24.62 0.73
N CYS A 542 -1.57 25.19 1.28
CA CYS A 542 -1.50 26.03 2.47
C CYS A 542 -1.10 25.23 3.72
N THR A 543 -1.50 23.96 3.83
CA THR A 543 -1.04 23.09 4.93
C THR A 543 0.40 22.60 4.76
N ALA A 544 0.92 22.57 3.52
CA ALA A 544 2.27 22.10 3.22
C ALA A 544 3.34 23.20 3.24
N PHE A 545 2.97 24.48 3.15
CA PHE A 545 3.91 25.61 3.06
C PHE A 545 3.66 26.72 4.10
N GLN A 546 3.12 26.39 5.28
CA GLN A 546 2.91 27.37 6.36
C GLN A 546 3.67 27.05 7.64
#